data_AF-A0A2R6G5H2-F1
#
_entry.id   AF-A0A2R6G5H2-F1
#
_cell.length_a   1.000
_cell.length_b   1.000
_cell.length_c   1.000
_cell.angle_alpha   90.00
_cell.angle_beta   90.00
_cell.angle_gamma   90.00
#
_symmetry.space_group_name_H-M   'P 1'
#
loop_
_entity.id
_entity.type
_entity.pdbx_description
1 polymer ?
#
loop_
_entity_poly.entity_id
_entity_poly.type
_entity_poly.pdbx_seq_one_letter_code
_entity_poly.pdbx_strand_id
1 'polypeptide(L)' 'MNLYQTVKLAASLSFAAPPAVVGVEFLLGGRPGLGVVFLAIAALMLLFPEYVERKLGERLRAKLAGIPLVGRRFRE' A
#
# COMPACT_ATOMS: atom_id res chain seq x y z
N MET A 1 -16.91 -6.55 -6.14
CA MET A 1 -15.48 -6.92 -6.09
C MET A 1 -15.13 -7.53 -7.45
N ASN A 2 -14.18 -6.94 -8.20
CA ASN A 2 -13.78 -7.49 -9.51
C ASN A 2 -12.61 -8.46 -9.35
N LEU A 3 -12.41 -9.42 -10.28
CA LEU A 3 -11.36 -10.46 -10.16
C LEU A 3 -9.96 -9.86 -9.91
N TYR A 4 -9.63 -8.77 -10.61
CA TYR A 4 -8.38 -8.03 -10.41
C TYR A 4 -8.21 -7.54 -8.96
N GLN A 5 -9.27 -7.01 -8.36
CA GLN A 5 -9.22 -6.53 -6.97
C GLN A 5 -9.02 -7.68 -5.99
N THR A 6 -9.69 -8.81 -6.23
CA THR A 6 -9.53 -10.02 -5.41
C THR A 6 -8.10 -10.56 -5.48
N VAL A 7 -7.53 -10.65 -6.69
CA VAL A 7 -6.14 -11.12 -6.88
C VAL A 7 -5.14 -10.15 -6.27
N LYS A 8 -5.34 -8.83 -6.45
CA LYS A 8 -4.49 -7.80 -5.82
C LYS A 8 -4.52 -7.92 -4.30
N LEU A 9 -5.70 -8.06 -3.70
CA LEU A 9 -5.87 -8.23 -2.26
C LEU A 9 -5.21 -9.52 -1.76
N ALA A 10 -5.45 -10.64 -2.45
CA ALA A 10 -4.86 -11.93 -2.09
C ALA A 10 -3.33 -11.88 -2.12
N ALA A 11 -2.73 -11.29 -3.16
CA ALA A 11 -1.29 -11.11 -3.26
C ALA A 11 -0.74 -10.24 -2.12
N SER A 12 -1.37 -9.09 -1.83
CA SER A 12 -0.96 -8.23 -0.71
C SER A 12 -1.08 -8.96 0.64
N LEU A 13 -2.12 -9.76 0.82
CA LEU A 13 -2.31 -10.54 2.04
C LEU A 13 -1.26 -11.64 2.20
N SER A 14 -0.86 -12.31 1.11
CA SER A 14 0.22 -13.31 1.14
C SER A 14 1.55 -12.72 1.61
N PHE A 15 1.84 -11.47 1.28
CA PHE A 15 3.05 -10.77 1.77
C PHE A 15 2.91 -10.26 3.21
N ALA A 16 1.70 -9.86 3.62
CA ALA A 16 1.44 -9.37 4.97
C ALA A 16 1.29 -10.50 6.01
N ALA A 17 0.94 -11.72 5.59
CA ALA A 17 0.67 -12.84 6.48
C ALA A 17 1.88 -13.25 7.36
N PRO A 18 3.11 -13.44 6.83
CA PRO A 18 4.26 -13.80 7.67
C PRO A 18 4.54 -12.81 8.82
N PRO A 19 4.69 -11.49 8.59
CA PRO A 19 4.91 -10.55 9.67
C PRO A 19 3.70 -10.42 10.61
N ALA A 20 2.47 -10.63 10.10
CA ALA A 20 1.28 -10.64 10.95
C ALA A 20 1.30 -11.81 11.95
N VAL A 21 1.60 -13.02 11.47
CA VAL A 21 1.71 -14.23 12.32
C VAL A 21 2.81 -14.04 13.37
N VAL A 22 3.99 -13.60 12.93
CA VAL A 22 5.13 -13.32 13.84
C VAL A 22 4.74 -12.27 14.89
N GLY A 23 4.03 -11.22 14.50
CA GLY A 23 3.55 -10.18 15.42
C GLY A 23 2.61 -10.74 16.50
N VAL A 24 1.67 -11.60 16.11
CA VAL A 24 0.77 -12.29 17.06
C VAL A 24 1.55 -13.22 17.98
N GLU A 25 2.52 -13.98 17.48
CA GLU A 25 3.36 -14.84 18.31
C GLU A 25 4.17 -14.05 19.34
N PHE A 26 4.73 -12.89 18.96
CA PHE A 26 5.44 -12.03 19.91
C PHE A 26 4.52 -11.38 20.96
N LEU A 27 3.28 -11.05 20.59
CA LEU A 27 2.26 -10.58 21.53
C LEU A 27 1.91 -11.65 22.56
N LEU A 28 1.72 -12.90 22.13
CA LEU A 28 1.40 -14.03 23.00
C LEU A 28 2.62 -14.52 23.80
N GLY A 29 3.82 -14.39 23.25
CA GLY A 29 5.09 -14.81 23.86
C GLY A 29 5.68 -13.83 24.87
N GLY A 30 4.94 -12.82 25.32
CA GLY A 30 5.39 -11.89 26.37
C GLY A 30 6.34 -10.78 25.89
N ARG A 31 6.48 -10.58 24.57
CA ARG A 31 7.26 -9.49 23.96
C ARG A 31 6.33 -8.54 23.19
N PRO A 32 5.38 -7.86 23.87
CA PRO A 32 4.33 -7.09 23.21
C PRO A 32 4.88 -5.94 22.36
N GLY A 33 6.00 -5.32 22.76
CA GLY A 33 6.62 -4.25 21.98
C GLY A 33 7.04 -4.70 20.58
N LEU A 34 7.68 -5.86 20.47
CA LEU A 34 8.06 -6.43 19.16
C LEU A 34 6.83 -6.87 18.37
N GLY A 35 5.84 -7.46 19.04
CA GLY A 35 4.60 -7.90 18.40
C GLY A 35 3.81 -6.75 17.77
N VAL A 36 3.71 -5.61 18.47
CA VAL A 36 3.08 -4.39 17.94
C VAL A 36 3.85 -3.85 16.72
N VAL A 37 5.18 -3.85 16.75
CA VAL A 37 5.99 -3.41 15.59
C VAL A 37 5.72 -4.29 14.36
N PHE A 38 5.72 -5.60 14.52
CA PHE A 38 5.45 -6.53 13.41
C PHE A 38 4.03 -6.40 12.86
N LEU A 39 3.02 -6.23 13.73
CA LEU A 39 1.65 -5.95 13.28
C LEU A 39 1.54 -4.60 12.56
N ALA A 40 2.24 -3.56 13.03
CA ALA A 40 2.25 -2.27 12.37
C ALA A 40 2.88 -2.36 10.96
N ILE A 41 3.94 -3.16 10.80
CA ILE A 41 4.55 -3.43 9.49
C ILE A 41 3.56 -4.18 8.58
N ALA A 42 2.88 -5.22 9.08
CA ALA A 42 1.89 -5.96 8.30
C ALA A 42 0.72 -5.05 7.84
N ALA A 43 0.22 -4.19 8.74
CA ALA A 43 -0.80 -3.20 8.41
C ALA A 43 -0.31 -2.18 7.37
N LEU A 44 0.93 -1.70 7.53
CA LEU A 44 1.58 -0.83 6.54
C LEU A 44 1.65 -1.51 5.18
N MET A 45 2.11 -2.76 5.09
CA MET A 45 2.18 -3.48 3.81
C MET A 45 0.83 -3.58 3.08
N LEU A 46 -0.27 -3.68 3.84
CA LEU A 46 -1.62 -3.75 3.29
C LEU A 46 -2.13 -2.36 2.84
N LEU A 47 -1.84 -1.32 3.61
CA LEU A 47 -2.34 0.05 3.39
C LEU A 47 -1.45 0.88 2.45
N PHE A 48 -0.16 0.51 2.32
CA PHE A 48 0.82 1.21 1.51
C PHE A 48 0.41 1.38 0.05
N PRO A 49 -0.05 0.35 -0.69
CA PRO A 49 -0.42 0.51 -2.09
C PRO A 49 -1.56 1.52 -2.29
N GLU A 50 -2.57 1.49 -1.40
CA GLU A 50 -3.71 2.40 -1.50
C GLU A 50 -3.34 3.84 -1.14
N TYR A 51 -2.48 4.01 -0.11
CA TYR A 51 -1.98 5.32 0.29
C TYR A 51 -1.09 5.95 -0.79
N VAL A 52 -0.21 5.16 -1.41
CA VAL A 52 0.64 5.62 -2.51
C VAL A 52 -0.21 5.96 -3.74
N GLU A 53 -1.15 5.10 -4.14
CA GLU A 53 -2.02 5.37 -5.29
C GLU A 53 -2.86 6.63 -5.11
N ARG A 54 -3.47 6.85 -3.94
CA ARG A 54 -4.25 8.05 -3.67
C ARG A 54 -3.38 9.30 -3.55
N LYS A 55 -2.43 9.34 -2.62
CA LYS A 55 -1.69 10.58 -2.32
C LYS A 55 -0.61 10.91 -3.36
N LEU A 56 0.11 9.91 -3.84
CA LEU A 56 1.18 10.15 -4.82
C LEU A 56 0.58 10.42 -6.20
N GLY A 57 -0.52 9.76 -6.55
CA GLY A 57 -1.28 10.02 -7.78
C GLY A 57 -1.82 11.45 -7.84
N GLU A 58 -2.42 11.95 -6.74
CA GLU A 58 -2.89 13.35 -6.66
C GLU A 58 -1.75 14.35 -6.76
N ARG A 59 -0.64 14.13 -6.03
CA ARG A 59 0.53 15.02 -6.09
C ARG A 59 1.19 15.03 -7.46
N LEU A 60 1.34 13.87 -8.09
CA LEU A 60 1.91 13.76 -9.43
C LEU A 60 0.98 14.40 -10.47
N ARG A 61 -0.34 14.16 -10.41
CA ARG A 61 -1.32 14.81 -11.29
C ARG A 61 -1.30 16.33 -11.14
N ALA A 62 -1.29 16.85 -9.91
CA ALA A 62 -1.22 18.29 -9.66
C ALA A 62 0.08 18.89 -10.23
N LYS A 63 1.21 18.18 -10.09
CA LYS A 63 2.50 18.62 -10.64
C LYS A 63 2.52 18.57 -12.18
N LEU A 64 1.92 17.55 -12.78
CA LEU A 64 1.84 17.35 -14.24
C LEU A 64 0.85 18.32 -14.91
N ALA A 65 -0.25 18.67 -14.24
CA ALA A 65 -1.22 19.66 -14.73
C ALA A 65 -0.63 21.07 -14.86
N GLY A 66 0.42 21.38 -14.11
CA GLY A 66 1.18 22.62 -14.22
C GLY A 66 2.24 22.62 -15.34
N ILE A 67 2.43 21.52 -16.09
CA ILE A 67 3.46 21.44 -17.12
C ILE A 67 2.84 21.76 -18.50
N PRO A 68 3.25 22.85 -19.18
CA PRO A 68 2.68 23.29 -20.46
C PRO A 68 2.98 22.36 -21.66
N LEU A 69 3.71 21.26 -21.46
CA LEU A 69 4.16 20.35 -22.53
C LEU A 69 3.09 19.35 -23.00
N VAL A 70 1.96 19.22 -22.30
CA VAL A 70 0.92 18.21 -22.63
C VAL A 70 -0.16 18.75 -23.58
N GLY A 71 -0.22 20.07 -23.81
CA GLY A 71 -1.30 20.71 -24.58
C GLY A 71 -1.14 20.74 -26.11
N ARG A 72 -0.04 20.22 -26.68
CA ARG A 72 0.28 20.41 -28.12
C ARG A 72 0.34 19.16 -29.00
N ARG A 73 0.13 17.96 -28.47
CA ARG A 73 0.30 16.70 -29.24
C ARG A 73 -0.96 16.10 -29.87
N PHE A 74 -2.13 16.71 -29.73
CA PHE A 74 -3.40 16.19 -30.25
C PHE A 74 -4.10 17.15 -31.23
N ARG A 75 -3.33 18.02 -31.89
CA ARG A 75 -3.85 18.91 -32.93
C ARG A 75 -3.04 18.72 -34.21
N GLU A 76 -3.13 17.53 -34.80
CA GLU A 76 -2.83 17.25 -36.21
C GLU A 76 -3.83 16.20 -36.71
#